data_AF-A0A1M7STI3-F1
#
_entry.id   AF-A0A1M7STI3-F1
#
_cell.length_a   1.000
_cell.length_b   1.000
_cell.length_c   1.000
_cell.angle_alpha   90.00
_cell.angle_beta   90.00
_cell.angle_gamma   90.00
#
_symmetry.space_group_name_H-M   'P 1'
#
loop_
_entity.id
_entity.type
_entity.pdbx_description
1 polymer ?
#
loop_
_entity_poly.entity_id
_entity_poly.type
_entity_poly.pdbx_seq_one_letter_code
_entity_poly.pdbx_strand_id
1 'polypeptide(L)'
;MPAQGPLRDGRGAGAGLNGRAAPQDGAPALIETMLRRDGVYPRRAGHMARLARSCAALGRPLDMAAVEAALDAAPAGGLWRVRLTLDADGRVEVAWTPFAPLAPGAVWRVAISAVRLDPADPWLGHKTTRRAAYEAARAAAPPGVDEALLLNLRGELCEGAITNVFVDRGAGLETPPLSCGLLPGVLRAELLAAGRAREAKLRPEDLRGARLFVGNALRGLIPARLVG
;
A
#
# COMPACT_ATOMS: atom_id res chain seq x y z
N MET A 1 -14.45 12.21 27.83
CA MET A 1 -14.80 11.01 27.02
C MET A 1 -13.69 10.84 25.99
N PRO A 2 -12.76 9.88 26.12
CA PRO A 2 -11.59 9.84 25.24
C PRO A 2 -11.99 9.33 23.85
N ALA A 3 -11.51 10.04 22.83
CA ALA A 3 -11.73 9.79 21.41
C ALA A 3 -11.06 8.48 20.98
N GLN A 4 -11.83 7.59 20.36
CA GLN A 4 -11.35 6.39 19.70
C GLN A 4 -10.63 6.80 18.40
N GLY A 5 -9.30 6.64 18.36
CA GLY A 5 -8.47 6.88 17.17
C GLY A 5 -8.66 5.81 16.08
N PRO A 6 -8.28 6.07 14.82
CA PRO A 6 -8.55 5.16 13.71
C PRO A 6 -7.45 4.09 13.59
N LEU A 7 -7.53 3.05 14.41
CA LEU A 7 -6.98 1.73 14.06
C LEU A 7 -8.17 0.82 13.77
N ARG A 8 -8.67 0.85 12.53
CA ARG A 8 -9.65 -0.10 12.03
C ARG A 8 -9.00 -1.03 11.01
N ASP A 9 -8.22 -1.97 11.52
CA ASP A 9 -8.06 -3.26 10.85
C ASP A 9 -9.30 -4.08 11.21
N GLY A 10 -10.18 -4.26 10.22
CA GLY A 10 -11.52 -4.82 10.38
C GLY A 10 -11.55 -6.25 10.92
N ARG A 11 -11.59 -6.39 12.24
CA ARG A 11 -12.38 -7.43 12.90
C ARG A 11 -13.65 -6.78 13.47
N GLY A 12 -14.58 -6.44 12.60
CA GLY A 12 -15.95 -6.08 12.96
C GLY A 12 -16.85 -7.27 12.62
N ALA A 13 -17.58 -7.76 13.61
CA ALA A 13 -18.47 -8.92 13.49
C ALA A 13 -19.59 -8.71 12.45
N GLY A 14 -19.87 -9.77 11.68
CA GLY A 14 -21.14 -9.94 10.97
C GLY A 14 -21.12 -9.71 9.44
N ALA A 15 -20.60 -10.68 8.68
CA ALA A 15 -21.18 -11.23 7.45
C ALA A 15 -20.16 -12.16 6.74
N GLY A 16 -20.42 -13.48 6.77
CA GLY A 16 -19.86 -14.48 5.85
C GLY A 16 -18.34 -14.52 5.66
N LEU A 17 -17.57 -14.89 6.69
CA LEU A 17 -16.16 -15.26 6.52
C LEU A 17 -16.06 -16.72 6.05
N ASN A 18 -15.99 -16.94 4.73
CA ASN A 18 -15.30 -18.13 4.18
C ASN A 18 -13.82 -17.79 3.93
N GLY A 19 -13.17 -17.16 4.91
CA GLY A 19 -11.73 -16.86 4.87
C GLY A 19 -10.99 -17.88 5.71
N ARG A 20 -10.52 -18.98 5.11
CA ARG A 20 -9.45 -19.77 5.73
C ARG A 20 -8.24 -18.84 5.90
N ALA A 21 -7.65 -18.85 7.10
CA ALA A 21 -6.35 -18.22 7.30
C ALA A 21 -5.34 -18.84 6.31
N ALA A 22 -4.58 -18.00 5.62
CA ALA A 22 -3.52 -18.48 4.73
C ALA A 22 -2.52 -19.34 5.52
N PRO A 23 -2.07 -20.48 4.98
CA PRO A 23 -1.13 -21.37 5.65
C PRO A 23 0.21 -20.64 5.92
N GLN A 24 0.80 -20.87 7.10
CA GLN A 24 2.04 -20.21 7.55
C GLN A 24 3.33 -20.85 7.01
N ASP A 25 3.23 -21.93 6.22
CA ASP A 25 4.40 -22.71 5.76
C ASP A 25 4.62 -22.65 4.22
N GLY A 26 4.12 -21.61 3.55
CA GLY A 26 4.21 -21.44 2.09
C GLY A 26 4.97 -20.19 1.66
N ALA A 27 5.48 -20.19 0.42
CA ALA A 27 6.08 -18.99 -0.18
C ALA A 27 5.12 -17.80 -0.13
N PRO A 28 5.59 -16.55 0.12
CA PRO A 28 4.71 -15.39 0.30
C PRO A 28 3.75 -15.22 -0.87
N ALA A 29 2.45 -15.02 -0.61
CA ALA A 29 1.47 -14.75 -1.67
C ALA A 29 1.58 -13.31 -2.16
N LEU A 30 1.29 -13.08 -3.44
CA LEU A 30 1.11 -11.75 -4.02
C LEU A 30 -0.24 -11.17 -3.58
N ILE A 31 -0.31 -9.85 -3.40
CA ILE A 31 -1.50 -9.14 -2.96
C ILE A 31 -1.76 -7.96 -3.89
N GLU A 32 -3.02 -7.77 -4.26
CA GLU A 32 -3.52 -6.50 -4.78
C GLU A 32 -4.66 -5.97 -3.90
N THR A 33 -4.63 -4.68 -3.56
CA THR A 33 -5.70 -4.02 -2.81
C THR A 33 -6.23 -2.87 -3.63
N MET A 34 -7.48 -2.96 -4.03
CA MET A 34 -8.13 -2.07 -4.99
C MET A 34 -9.34 -1.39 -4.36
N LEU A 35 -9.60 -0.16 -4.80
CA LEU A 35 -10.91 0.46 -4.64
C LEU A 35 -11.82 -0.10 -5.73
N ARG A 36 -13.05 -0.49 -5.38
CA ARG A 36 -14.14 -0.62 -6.36
C ARG A 36 -15.22 0.39 -6.03
N ARG A 37 -15.62 1.18 -7.02
CA ARG A 37 -16.65 2.20 -6.93
C ARG A 37 -17.67 1.97 -8.03
N ASP A 38 -18.88 1.60 -7.66
CA ASP A 38 -20.02 1.47 -8.59
C ASP A 38 -19.65 0.62 -9.83
N GLY A 39 -19.07 -0.55 -9.57
CA GLY A 39 -18.64 -1.53 -10.57
C GLY A 39 -17.22 -1.30 -11.10
N VAL A 40 -16.69 -0.10 -10.97
CA VAL A 40 -15.41 0.31 -11.57
C VAL A 40 -14.26 0.13 -10.60
N TYR A 41 -13.14 -0.39 -11.09
CA TYR A 41 -11.86 -0.41 -10.39
C TYR A 41 -10.96 0.74 -10.92
N PRO A 42 -10.81 1.84 -10.19
CA PRO A 42 -9.83 2.85 -10.55
C PRO A 42 -8.44 2.23 -10.61
N ARG A 43 -7.64 2.63 -11.61
CA ARG A 43 -6.26 2.14 -11.81
C ARG A 43 -6.16 0.63 -12.02
N ARG A 44 -7.23 -0.05 -12.46
CA ARG A 44 -7.25 -1.51 -12.70
C ARG A 44 -6.06 -1.97 -13.54
N ALA A 45 -5.80 -1.28 -14.66
CA ALA A 45 -4.65 -1.58 -15.52
C ALA A 45 -3.31 -1.55 -14.77
N GLY A 46 -3.11 -0.60 -13.86
CA GLY A 46 -1.90 -0.51 -13.04
C GLY A 46 -1.77 -1.67 -12.05
N HIS A 47 -2.87 -2.09 -11.43
CA HIS A 47 -2.91 -3.27 -10.57
C HIS A 47 -2.58 -4.56 -11.33
N MET A 48 -3.24 -4.79 -12.47
CA MET A 48 -3.01 -6.00 -13.28
C MET A 48 -1.58 -6.03 -13.83
N ALA A 49 -1.04 -4.89 -14.27
CA ALA A 49 0.34 -4.80 -14.73
C ALA A 49 1.35 -5.10 -13.62
N ARG A 50 1.10 -4.67 -12.38
CA ARG A 50 1.99 -4.99 -11.23
C ARG A 50 1.90 -6.46 -10.85
N LEU A 51 0.70 -7.03 -10.81
CA LEU A 51 0.50 -8.46 -10.55
C LEU A 51 1.24 -9.30 -11.60
N ALA A 52 1.05 -8.99 -12.89
CA ALA A 52 1.69 -9.69 -14.00
C ALA A 52 3.23 -9.62 -13.94
N ARG A 53 3.79 -8.43 -13.70
CA ARG A 53 5.25 -8.28 -13.52
C ARG A 53 5.78 -9.09 -12.34
N SER A 54 5.04 -9.13 -11.24
CA SER A 54 5.46 -9.89 -10.05
C SER A 54 5.34 -11.39 -10.27
N CYS A 55 4.31 -11.86 -10.98
CA CYS A 55 4.19 -13.27 -11.33
C CYS A 55 5.33 -13.70 -12.25
N ALA A 56 5.63 -12.92 -13.29
CA ALA A 56 6.73 -13.18 -14.21
C ALA A 56 8.09 -13.22 -13.50
N ALA A 57 8.38 -12.24 -12.63
CA ALA A 57 9.63 -12.17 -11.88
C ALA A 57 9.81 -13.33 -10.87
N LEU A 58 8.71 -13.85 -10.32
CA LEU A 58 8.71 -14.92 -9.33
C LEU A 58 8.46 -16.31 -9.93
N GLY A 59 8.31 -16.44 -11.25
CA GLY A 59 8.00 -17.70 -11.92
C GLY A 59 6.63 -18.28 -11.55
N ARG A 60 5.65 -17.44 -11.20
CA ARG A 60 4.31 -17.88 -10.78
C ARG A 60 3.35 -17.98 -11.96
N PRO A 61 2.53 -19.05 -12.04
CA PRO A 61 1.44 -19.13 -12.99
C PRO A 61 0.47 -17.94 -12.81
N LEU A 62 0.00 -17.40 -13.92
CA LEU A 62 -0.98 -16.33 -13.94
C LEU A 62 -2.00 -16.58 -15.03
N ASP A 63 -3.21 -16.96 -14.62
CA ASP A 63 -4.39 -16.93 -15.47
C ASP A 63 -5.10 -15.59 -15.26
N MET A 64 -4.92 -14.67 -16.22
CA MET A 64 -5.55 -13.36 -16.16
C MET A 64 -7.08 -13.45 -16.25
N ALA A 65 -7.63 -14.42 -16.99
CA ALA A 65 -9.07 -14.58 -17.09
C ALA A 65 -9.68 -15.02 -15.75
N ALA A 66 -9.01 -15.93 -15.03
CA ALA A 66 -9.41 -16.32 -13.68
C ALA A 66 -9.32 -15.14 -12.68
N VAL A 67 -8.29 -14.30 -12.80
CA VAL A 67 -8.17 -13.07 -12.00
C VAL A 67 -9.36 -12.14 -12.24
N GLU A 68 -9.74 -11.91 -13.50
CA GLU A 68 -10.88 -11.04 -13.81
C GLU A 68 -12.21 -11.60 -13.30
N ALA A 69 -12.47 -12.89 -13.56
CA ALA A 69 -13.68 -13.53 -13.09
C ALA A 69 -13.81 -13.46 -11.55
N ALA A 70 -12.70 -13.61 -10.83
CA ALA A 70 -12.69 -13.50 -9.37
C ALA A 70 -12.93 -12.05 -8.88
N LEU A 71 -12.45 -11.04 -9.61
CA LEU A 71 -12.72 -9.64 -9.28
C LEU A 71 -14.19 -9.27 -9.54
N ASP A 72 -14.77 -9.75 -10.63
CA ASP A 72 -16.16 -9.47 -10.99
C ASP A 72 -17.17 -9.98 -9.95
N ALA A 73 -16.80 -10.99 -9.16
CA ALA A 73 -17.60 -11.53 -8.06
C ALA A 73 -17.85 -10.54 -6.92
N ALA A 74 -17.05 -9.47 -6.78
CA ALA A 74 -17.34 -8.43 -5.79
C ALA A 74 -18.68 -7.72 -6.11
N PRO A 75 -19.29 -6.96 -5.18
CA PRO A 75 -20.51 -6.23 -5.47
C PRO A 75 -20.25 -5.05 -6.41
N ALA A 76 -21.17 -4.82 -7.35
CA ALA A 76 -21.09 -3.69 -8.27
C ALA A 76 -21.43 -2.37 -7.57
N GLY A 77 -22.60 -2.27 -6.94
CA GLY A 77 -23.03 -1.02 -6.30
C GLY A 77 -22.25 -0.67 -5.02
N GLY A 78 -21.91 0.61 -4.84
CA GLY A 78 -21.30 1.12 -3.62
C GLY A 78 -19.78 1.17 -3.65
N LEU A 79 -19.18 1.31 -2.47
CA LEU A 79 -17.75 1.55 -2.31
C LEU A 79 -17.10 0.40 -1.53
N TRP A 80 -16.13 -0.25 -2.16
CA TRP A 80 -15.54 -1.48 -1.65
C TRP A 80 -14.02 -1.42 -1.64
N ARG A 81 -13.43 -1.98 -0.58
CA ARG A 81 -12.03 -2.38 -0.55
C ARG A 81 -11.99 -3.83 -0.99
N VAL A 82 -11.41 -4.08 -2.16
CA VAL A 82 -11.26 -5.43 -2.72
C VAL A 82 -9.81 -5.85 -2.56
N ARG A 83 -9.57 -7.01 -1.97
CA ARG A 83 -8.24 -7.60 -1.80
C ARG A 83 -8.17 -8.90 -2.58
N LEU A 84 -7.31 -8.91 -3.59
CA LEU A 84 -6.90 -10.10 -4.33
C LEU A 84 -5.62 -10.67 -3.71
N THR A 85 -5.55 -11.98 -3.60
CA THR A 85 -4.36 -12.74 -3.20
C THR A 85 -4.08 -13.79 -4.27
N LEU A 86 -2.81 -13.95 -4.67
CA LEU A 86 -2.36 -14.98 -5.61
C LEU A 86 -1.21 -15.76 -4.97
N ASP A 87 -1.39 -17.07 -4.75
CA ASP A 87 -0.43 -17.91 -4.03
C ASP A 87 0.76 -18.37 -4.91
N ALA A 88 1.53 -19.37 -4.49
CA ALA A 88 2.67 -19.85 -5.28
C ALA A 88 2.24 -20.67 -6.51
N ASP A 89 1.07 -21.31 -6.43
CA ASP A 89 0.53 -22.21 -7.46
C ASP A 89 -0.36 -21.47 -8.47
N GLY A 90 -0.51 -20.15 -8.30
CA GLY A 90 -1.37 -19.31 -9.14
C GLY A 90 -2.84 -19.32 -8.74
N ARG A 91 -3.19 -19.86 -7.56
CA ARG A 91 -4.57 -19.81 -7.08
C ARG A 91 -4.92 -18.40 -6.65
N VAL A 92 -6.07 -17.93 -7.12
CA VAL A 92 -6.59 -16.59 -6.88
C VAL A 92 -7.69 -16.63 -5.84
N GLU A 93 -7.57 -15.78 -4.83
CA GLU A 93 -8.63 -15.53 -3.85
C GLU A 93 -8.94 -14.03 -3.82
N VAL A 94 -10.23 -13.68 -3.86
CA VAL A 94 -10.71 -12.31 -3.77
C VAL A 94 -11.67 -12.17 -2.60
N ALA A 95 -11.42 -11.18 -1.75
CA ALA A 95 -12.29 -10.79 -0.66
C ALA A 95 -12.60 -9.30 -0.73
N TRP A 96 -13.77 -8.89 -0.26
CA TRP A 96 -14.17 -7.48 -0.24
C TRP A 96 -14.83 -7.09 1.08
N THR A 97 -14.66 -5.83 1.45
CA THR A 97 -15.32 -5.20 2.59
C THR A 97 -15.81 -3.81 2.20
N PRO A 98 -16.90 -3.29 2.79
CA PRO A 98 -17.29 -1.89 2.59
C PRO A 98 -16.12 -0.95 2.87
N PHE A 99 -15.92 0.05 2.02
CA PHE A 99 -14.88 1.05 2.17
C PHE A 99 -15.48 2.39 2.55
N ALA A 100 -15.01 2.93 3.68
CA ALA A 100 -15.27 4.30 4.08
C ALA A 100 -14.10 5.20 3.64
N PRO A 101 -14.34 6.23 2.83
CA PRO A 101 -13.33 7.25 2.52
C PRO A 101 -12.85 7.96 3.78
N LEU A 102 -11.70 8.60 3.68
CA LEU A 102 -11.27 9.55 4.70
C LEU A 102 -12.19 10.78 4.67
N ALA A 103 -12.39 11.40 5.83
CA ALA A 103 -13.12 12.66 5.92
C ALA A 103 -12.43 13.73 5.04
N PRO A 104 -13.20 14.63 4.40
CA PRO A 104 -12.62 15.77 3.70
C PRO A 104 -11.65 16.55 4.60
N GLY A 105 -10.45 16.84 4.08
CA GLY A 105 -9.41 17.54 4.83
C GLY A 105 -8.67 16.71 5.89
N ALA A 106 -8.88 15.38 5.94
CA ALA A 106 -8.12 14.51 6.84
C ALA A 106 -6.60 14.64 6.59
N VAL A 107 -5.85 14.78 7.68
CA VAL A 107 -4.38 14.82 7.68
C VAL A 107 -3.86 13.67 8.54
N TRP A 108 -3.05 12.79 7.95
CA TRP A 108 -2.44 11.67 8.68
C TRP A 108 -1.22 12.14 9.48
N ARG A 109 -1.14 11.70 10.73
CA ARG A 109 0.06 11.82 11.57
C ARG A 109 1.01 10.70 11.18
N VAL A 110 2.24 11.02 10.81
CA VAL A 110 3.23 10.02 10.41
C VAL A 110 4.46 10.12 11.29
N ALA A 111 5.09 8.99 11.59
CA ALA A 111 6.33 8.94 12.36
C ALA A 111 7.38 8.10 11.64
N ILE A 112 8.65 8.44 11.78
CA ILE A 112 9.75 7.65 11.23
C ILE A 112 10.01 6.49 12.18
N SER A 113 9.86 5.27 11.68
CA SER A 113 10.13 4.05 12.44
C SER A 113 11.63 3.91 12.73
N ALA A 114 12.00 3.15 13.76
CA ALA A 114 13.37 2.66 13.95
C ALA A 114 13.69 1.45 13.05
N VAL A 115 12.68 0.75 12.54
CA VAL A 115 12.84 -0.36 11.61
C VAL A 115 13.44 0.15 10.29
N ARG A 116 14.38 -0.61 9.72
CA ARG A 116 15.05 -0.29 8.46
C ARG A 116 14.76 -1.34 7.41
N LEU A 117 14.64 -0.91 6.16
CA LEU A 117 14.55 -1.78 5.00
C LEU A 117 15.93 -2.00 4.39
N ASP A 118 16.22 -3.21 3.95
CA ASP A 118 17.40 -3.49 3.15
C ASP A 118 17.07 -3.22 1.67
N PRO A 119 17.69 -2.21 1.02
CA PRO A 119 17.42 -1.93 -0.38
C PRO A 119 17.84 -3.05 -1.33
N ALA A 120 18.61 -4.04 -0.86
CA ALA A 120 18.95 -5.24 -1.60
C ALA A 120 17.89 -6.37 -1.47
N ASP A 121 16.89 -6.25 -0.58
CA ASP A 121 15.83 -7.26 -0.46
C ASP A 121 14.91 -7.22 -1.70
N PRO A 122 14.93 -8.26 -2.57
CA PRO A 122 14.15 -8.26 -3.80
C PRO A 122 12.64 -8.26 -3.52
N TRP A 123 12.20 -8.70 -2.33
CA TRP A 123 10.79 -8.75 -1.98
C TRP A 123 10.16 -7.36 -1.81
N LEU A 124 10.94 -6.30 -1.60
CA LEU A 124 10.42 -4.93 -1.52
C LEU A 124 9.81 -4.46 -2.84
N GLY A 125 10.27 -5.00 -3.97
CA GLY A 125 9.70 -4.75 -5.29
C GLY A 125 8.33 -5.40 -5.53
N HIS A 126 7.88 -6.28 -4.64
CA HIS A 126 6.67 -7.09 -4.80
C HIS A 126 5.68 -6.88 -3.65
N LYS A 127 4.39 -6.70 -3.98
CA LYS A 127 3.36 -6.54 -2.96
C LYS A 127 2.96 -7.91 -2.44
N THR A 128 3.49 -8.33 -1.29
CA THR A 128 3.32 -9.71 -0.80
C THR A 128 2.75 -9.78 0.62
N THR A 129 2.44 -11.00 1.07
CA THR A 129 2.13 -11.31 2.48
C THR A 129 3.36 -11.28 3.40
N ARG A 130 4.58 -11.24 2.87
CA ARG A 130 5.81 -11.06 3.67
C ARG A 130 5.88 -9.60 4.14
N ARG A 131 5.32 -9.35 5.32
CA ARG A 131 5.13 -8.00 5.87
C ARG A 131 5.75 -7.76 7.24
N ALA A 132 6.60 -8.67 7.73
CA ALA A 132 7.16 -8.60 9.09
C ALA A 132 7.76 -7.22 9.43
N ALA A 133 8.60 -6.64 8.56
CA ALA A 133 9.18 -5.31 8.78
C ALA A 133 8.13 -4.19 8.87
N TYR A 134 7.11 -4.23 8.00
CA TYR A 134 6.03 -3.24 7.99
C TYR A 134 5.11 -3.38 9.22
N GLU A 135 4.78 -4.61 9.62
CA GLU A 135 3.97 -4.83 10.82
C GLU A 135 4.75 -4.49 12.10
N ALA A 136 6.07 -4.76 12.14
CA ALA A 136 6.93 -4.30 13.23
C ALA A 136 6.99 -2.76 13.31
N ALA A 137 7.12 -2.07 12.17
CA ALA A 137 7.12 -0.62 12.12
C ALA A 137 5.78 -0.02 12.60
N ARG A 138 4.65 -0.63 12.25
CA ARG A 138 3.32 -0.23 12.73
C ARG A 138 3.15 -0.49 14.23
N ALA A 139 3.57 -1.66 14.71
CA ALA A 139 3.45 -2.04 16.11
C ALA A 139 4.28 -1.14 17.04
N ALA A 140 5.44 -0.66 16.56
CA ALA A 140 6.31 0.25 17.30
C ALA A 140 5.89 1.73 17.19
N ALA A 141 4.87 2.06 16.39
CA ALA A 141 4.46 3.45 16.18
C ALA A 141 3.81 4.02 17.47
N PRO A 142 4.14 5.28 17.86
CA PRO A 142 3.50 5.93 19.00
C PRO A 142 1.97 6.02 18.86
N PRO A 143 1.23 6.11 19.98
CA PRO A 143 -0.22 6.33 19.95
C PRO A 143 -0.61 7.55 19.11
N GLY A 144 -1.62 7.38 18.25
CA GLY A 144 -2.12 8.45 17.38
C GLY A 144 -1.27 8.70 16.14
N VAL A 145 -0.33 7.81 15.79
CA VAL A 145 0.30 7.77 14.46
C VAL A 145 -0.58 6.95 13.51
N ASP A 146 -0.92 7.52 12.36
CA ASP A 146 -1.75 6.89 11.32
C ASP A 146 -0.91 6.05 10.35
N GLU A 147 0.37 6.41 10.13
CA GLU A 147 1.28 5.70 9.23
C GLU A 147 2.74 5.77 9.71
N ALA A 148 3.45 4.64 9.59
CA ALA A 148 4.87 4.55 9.95
C ALA A 148 5.72 4.63 8.68
N LEU A 149 6.62 5.63 8.59
CA LEU A 149 7.58 5.78 7.50
C LEU A 149 8.83 4.96 7.79
N LEU A 150 9.30 4.22 6.78
CA LEU A 150 10.49 3.40 6.86
C LEU A 150 11.63 4.03 6.06
N LEU A 151 12.83 3.95 6.62
CA LEU A 151 14.07 4.30 5.95
C LEU A 151 14.80 3.03 5.51
N ASN A 152 15.65 3.13 4.51
CA ASN A 152 16.59 2.06 4.21
C ASN A 152 17.84 2.09 5.12
N LEU A 153 18.70 1.09 4.98
CA LEU A 153 19.99 1.00 5.68
C LEU A 153 20.95 2.19 5.43
N ARG A 154 20.71 3.02 4.39
CA ARG A 154 21.48 4.24 4.10
C ARG A 154 20.86 5.52 4.70
N GLY A 155 19.75 5.37 5.43
CA GLY A 155 19.01 6.49 6.01
C GLY A 155 18.23 7.31 4.99
N GLU A 156 17.97 6.78 3.78
CA GLU A 156 17.10 7.40 2.79
C GLU A 156 15.65 6.93 3.03
N LEU A 157 14.69 7.81 2.77
CA LEU A 157 13.26 7.48 2.82
C LEU A 157 12.92 6.42 1.77
N CYS A 158 12.10 5.45 2.16
CA CYS A 158 11.55 4.43 1.27
C CYS A 158 10.06 4.69 1.02
N GLU A 159 9.24 4.30 1.99
CA GLU A 159 7.78 4.31 1.91
C GLU A 159 7.17 4.18 3.32
N GLY A 160 5.85 4.28 3.42
CA GLY A 160 5.10 3.93 4.62
C GLY A 160 4.76 2.44 4.68
N ALA A 161 4.16 1.98 5.77
CA ALA A 161 3.81 0.56 5.92
C ALA A 161 2.74 0.08 4.93
N ILE A 162 1.88 0.99 4.45
CA ILE A 162 0.85 0.71 3.43
C ILE A 162 0.74 1.78 2.33
N THR A 163 1.69 2.71 2.25
CA THR A 163 1.65 3.87 1.34
C THR A 163 3.02 4.16 0.76
N ASN A 164 3.08 4.79 -0.42
CA ASN A 164 4.30 5.51 -0.84
C ASN A 164 4.29 6.92 -0.26
N VAL A 165 5.48 7.52 -0.11
CA VAL A 165 5.66 8.89 0.39
C VAL A 165 5.88 9.86 -0.77
N PHE A 166 5.32 11.06 -0.63
CA PHE A 166 5.49 12.17 -1.57
C PHE A 166 5.76 13.46 -0.81
N VAL A 167 6.74 14.24 -1.27
CA VAL A 167 7.20 15.47 -0.61
C VAL A 167 7.21 16.59 -1.62
N ASP A 168 6.59 17.72 -1.28
CA ASP A 168 6.64 18.95 -2.08
C ASP A 168 7.40 20.03 -1.31
N ARG A 169 8.60 20.35 -1.81
CA ARG A 169 9.48 21.43 -1.31
C ARG A 169 9.33 22.74 -2.09
N GLY A 170 8.21 22.93 -2.79
CA GLY A 170 7.90 24.14 -3.57
C GLY A 170 8.11 24.00 -5.09
N ALA A 171 8.53 22.81 -5.56
CA ALA A 171 8.76 22.52 -6.97
C ALA A 171 7.94 21.31 -7.47
N GLY A 172 6.84 20.98 -6.79
CA GLY A 172 6.02 19.81 -7.09
C GLY A 172 6.44 18.55 -6.33
N LEU A 173 5.67 17.47 -6.50
CA LEU A 173 5.84 16.24 -5.72
C LEU A 173 7.11 15.49 -6.12
N GLU A 174 7.86 15.09 -5.12
CA GLU A 174 8.97 14.15 -5.21
C GLU A 174 8.67 12.88 -4.44
N THR A 175 9.13 11.74 -4.92
CA THR A 175 8.98 10.45 -4.25
C THR A 175 10.30 9.68 -4.33
N PRO A 176 10.65 8.83 -3.34
CA PRO A 176 11.89 8.08 -3.39
C PRO A 176 11.98 7.18 -4.63
N PRO A 177 13.15 7.05 -5.29
CA PRO A 177 13.37 6.14 -6.40
C PRO A 177 13.33 4.68 -5.94
N LEU A 178 13.00 3.75 -6.84
CA LEU A 178 12.93 2.31 -6.50
C LEU A 178 14.25 1.76 -5.94
N SER A 179 15.40 2.36 -6.29
CA SER A 179 16.72 2.03 -5.73
C SER A 179 16.85 2.25 -4.21
N CYS A 180 15.89 2.95 -3.59
CA CYS A 180 15.82 3.07 -2.14
C CYS A 180 15.27 1.81 -1.46
N GLY A 181 14.67 0.87 -2.19
CA GLY A 181 14.03 -0.31 -1.62
C GLY A 181 12.61 -0.01 -1.16
N LEU A 182 11.69 0.09 -2.11
CA LEU A 182 10.26 0.29 -1.87
C LEU A 182 9.40 -0.34 -2.96
N LEU A 183 8.11 -0.51 -2.66
CA LEU A 183 7.14 -1.02 -3.60
C LEU A 183 6.88 -0.03 -4.76
N PRO A 184 6.90 -0.47 -6.03
CA PRO A 184 6.38 0.32 -7.15
C PRO A 184 4.85 0.44 -7.06
N GLY A 185 4.38 1.37 -6.23
CA GLY A 185 2.96 1.58 -5.98
C GLY A 185 2.20 2.03 -7.22
N VAL A 186 0.96 1.55 -7.37
CA VAL A 186 0.12 1.90 -8.53
C VAL A 186 -0.21 3.39 -8.59
N LEU A 187 -0.56 4.02 -7.46
CA LEU A 187 -0.74 5.47 -7.40
C LEU A 187 0.56 6.22 -7.74
N ARG A 188 1.69 5.76 -7.19
CA ARG A 188 3.01 6.34 -7.45
C ARG A 188 3.34 6.30 -8.94
N ALA A 189 3.15 5.16 -9.59
CA ALA A 189 3.37 4.98 -11.02
C ALA A 189 2.49 5.91 -11.87
N GLU A 190 1.20 6.03 -11.54
CA GLU A 190 0.27 6.97 -12.20
C GLU A 190 0.76 8.43 -12.08
N LEU A 191 1.17 8.87 -10.89
CA LEU A 191 1.63 10.23 -10.67
C LEU A 191 2.95 10.53 -11.41
N LEU A 192 3.88 9.57 -11.44
CA LEU A 192 5.13 9.69 -12.20
C LEU A 192 4.85 9.76 -13.71
N ALA A 193 4.01 8.87 -14.24
CA ALA A 193 3.66 8.85 -15.66
C ALA A 193 2.94 10.12 -16.11
N ALA A 194 2.14 10.73 -15.24
CA ALA A 194 1.45 11.99 -15.50
C ALA A 194 2.33 13.25 -15.30
N GLY A 195 3.62 13.10 -14.97
CA GLY A 195 4.50 14.24 -14.64
C GLY A 195 4.10 15.00 -13.39
N ARG A 196 3.20 14.45 -12.56
CA ARG A 196 2.71 15.05 -11.32
C ARG A 196 3.63 14.78 -10.13
N ALA A 197 4.52 13.80 -10.26
CA ALA A 197 5.61 13.55 -9.35
C ALA A 197 6.90 13.26 -10.13
N ARG A 198 8.04 13.45 -9.49
CA ARG A 198 9.36 12.99 -9.98
C ARG A 198 10.08 12.16 -8.92
N GLU A 199 11.05 11.37 -9.32
CA GLU A 199 11.89 10.66 -8.37
C GLU A 199 12.97 11.59 -7.80
N ALA A 200 13.21 11.51 -6.49
CA ALA A 200 14.33 12.14 -5.82
C ALA A 200 14.74 11.30 -4.60
N LYS A 201 16.04 11.21 -4.31
CA LYS A 201 16.49 10.62 -3.05
C LYS A 201 16.14 11.58 -1.93
N LEU A 202 15.30 11.13 -1.01
CA LEU A 202 14.81 11.93 0.11
C LEU A 202 15.39 11.38 1.41
N ARG A 203 15.68 12.26 2.36
CA ARG A 203 16.12 11.94 3.72
C ARG A 203 15.16 12.59 4.74
N PRO A 204 15.18 12.17 6.02
CA PRO A 204 14.31 12.75 7.05
C PRO A 204 14.34 14.28 7.13
N GLU A 205 15.50 14.89 6.93
CA GLU A 205 15.70 16.34 6.91
C GLU A 205 14.89 17.05 5.81
N ASP A 206 14.66 16.39 4.67
CA ASP A 206 13.88 16.94 3.56
C ASP A 206 12.38 17.04 3.87
N LEU A 207 11.93 16.42 4.96
CA LEU A 207 10.54 16.51 5.42
C LEU A 207 10.27 17.81 6.18
N ARG A 208 11.31 18.47 6.71
CA ARG A 208 11.14 19.68 7.53
C ARG A 208 10.68 20.84 6.66
N GLY A 209 9.56 21.45 7.05
CA GLY A 209 8.97 22.59 6.33
C GLY A 209 8.38 22.24 4.95
N ALA A 210 8.43 20.98 4.53
CA ALA A 210 7.88 20.52 3.27
C ALA A 210 6.41 20.12 3.43
N ARG A 211 5.65 20.18 2.33
CA ARG A 211 4.31 19.59 2.28
C ARG A 211 4.46 18.08 2.09
N LEU A 212 4.00 17.34 3.08
CA LEU A 212 4.10 15.88 3.11
C LEU A 212 2.77 15.24 2.71
N PHE A 213 2.86 14.20 1.88
CA PHE A 213 1.75 13.33 1.54
C PHE A 213 2.19 11.88 1.63
N VAL A 214 1.25 11.02 1.99
CA VAL A 214 1.36 9.58 1.83
C VAL A 214 0.20 9.11 0.96
N GLY A 215 0.36 8.02 0.21
CA GLY A 215 -0.74 7.56 -0.63
C GLY A 215 -0.62 6.15 -1.14
N ASN A 216 -1.78 5.60 -1.51
CA ASN A 216 -1.88 4.32 -2.18
C ASN A 216 -3.08 4.32 -3.14
N ALA A 217 -3.22 3.27 -3.95
CA ALA A 217 -4.28 3.21 -4.96
C ALA A 217 -5.70 3.16 -4.38
N LEU A 218 -5.87 2.68 -3.14
CA LEU A 218 -7.16 2.59 -2.46
C LEU A 218 -7.64 3.97 -1.99
N ARG A 219 -6.74 4.81 -1.46
CA ARG A 219 -7.09 6.07 -0.79
C ARG A 219 -6.71 7.34 -1.56
N GLY A 220 -5.87 7.22 -2.60
CA GLY A 220 -5.27 8.38 -3.26
C GLY A 220 -4.17 9.02 -2.41
N LEU A 221 -3.87 10.30 -2.68
CA LEU A 221 -2.97 11.11 -1.86
C LEU A 221 -3.68 11.57 -0.59
N ILE A 222 -2.98 11.46 0.53
CA ILE A 222 -3.44 11.84 1.86
C ILE A 222 -2.44 12.87 2.38
N PRO A 223 -2.86 14.12 2.68
CA PRO A 223 -2.01 15.06 3.38
C PRO A 223 -1.49 14.45 4.69
N ALA A 224 -0.23 14.69 5.01
CA ALA A 224 0.41 14.13 6.18
C ALA A 224 1.23 15.18 6.92
N ARG A 225 1.43 14.95 8.22
CA ARG A 225 2.34 15.73 9.07
C ARG A 225 3.24 14.79 9.85
N LEU A 226 4.54 15.07 9.84
CA LEU A 226 5.49 14.35 10.67
C LEU A 226 5.22 14.67 12.16
N VAL A 227 5.21 13.65 13.00
CA VAL A 227 5.08 13.77 14.46
C VAL A 227 6.21 13.00 15.14
N GLY A 228 6.77 13.61 16.19
CA GLY A 228 8.05 13.18 16.79
C GLY A 228 9.23 13.79 16.07
#